data_AF-A0A1Y6D4Y9-F1
#
_entry.id   AF-A0A1Y6D4Y9-F1
#
_cell.length_a   1.000
_cell.length_b   1.000
_cell.length_c   1.000
_cell.angle_alpha   90.00
_cell.angle_beta   90.00
_cell.angle_gamma   90.00
#
_symmetry.space_group_name_H-M   'P 1'
#
loop_
_entity.id
_entity.type
_entity.pdbx_description
1 polymer ?
#
loop_
_entity_poly.entity_id
_entity_poly.type
_entity_poly.pdbx_seq_one_letter_code
_entity_poly.pdbx_strand_id
1 'polypeptide(L)'
;MNALKDYRYIWPQPESLNTDQWRKLQDDDAYIRTMPEALEELSEDSRWPAFFPSPIALVTTADGPVAGLEKVVGASIVNRFPYVIALSFCKQSLSDRHYARSVFTEILESGKGVAVQFLAPGRALDATMRAIATVPDLETDTRIKATGNPTRKALTNNAPVFKEAYLVYEAVLVKPGKDFDQQPIYPEPWVDVGSHRVYFLEITAIQLRQDIADGRNKIIWRSLPDWNHPVEKQGFNGGGADIGRDRYRKGYTPHYTFPSAGTIAFEADLVKDGMAVKYLPPLPEDQIEVDNDRARWPCFFPSSAGMITSWMENGTPNIMPCGSTTIISRHPLVVAPCISYAKINERYAPRASLDIIRIGGKFGCGVPFINPVVTNAIRYTGNISITNDPHKAERSGLRIGKSPWAPVLYDLPIHYDCKVIGEIKLGTHIMLLGEVQRIRVHSGLTPENPLEWFPWADVSMEPSD
;
A
#
# COMPACT_ATOMS: atom_id res chain seq x y z
N MET A 1 11.47 -16.87 7.43
CA MET A 1 10.87 -17.01 6.07
C MET A 1 10.37 -18.41 5.69
N ASN A 2 11.00 -19.53 6.07
CA ASN A 2 10.44 -20.86 5.75
C ASN A 2 8.98 -21.04 6.24
N ALA A 3 8.62 -20.42 7.37
CA ALA A 3 7.25 -20.40 7.91
C ALA A 3 6.23 -19.69 6.99
N LEU A 4 6.68 -18.83 6.07
CA LEU A 4 5.81 -18.10 5.15
C LEU A 4 5.59 -18.82 3.81
N LYS A 5 6.27 -19.96 3.57
CA LYS A 5 6.31 -20.60 2.25
C LYS A 5 4.91 -20.91 1.70
N ASP A 6 3.99 -21.35 2.55
CA ASP A 6 2.61 -21.69 2.16
C ASP A 6 1.72 -20.45 1.98
N TYR A 7 2.21 -19.28 2.38
CA TYR A 7 1.53 -18.00 2.32
C TYR A 7 2.09 -17.08 1.24
N ARG A 8 3.08 -17.56 0.46
CA ARG A 8 3.67 -16.79 -0.63
C ARG A 8 2.68 -16.65 -1.78
N TYR A 9 2.71 -15.47 -2.38
CA TYR A 9 2.06 -15.19 -3.65
C TYR A 9 3.11 -15.23 -4.75
N ILE A 10 2.79 -15.90 -5.86
CA ILE A 10 3.64 -15.99 -7.05
C ILE A 10 2.88 -15.52 -8.28
N TRP A 11 3.56 -14.78 -9.16
CA TRP A 11 3.01 -14.33 -10.42
C TRP A 11 4.12 -14.13 -11.46
N PRO A 12 3.93 -14.49 -12.74
CA PRO A 12 2.70 -15.03 -13.34
C PRO A 12 2.46 -16.50 -12.99
N GLN A 13 1.21 -16.95 -13.14
CA GLN A 13 0.85 -18.37 -13.15
C GLN A 13 1.03 -18.92 -14.57
N PRO A 14 1.09 -20.26 -14.78
CA PRO A 14 1.34 -20.89 -16.09
C PRO A 14 0.51 -20.34 -17.28
N GLU A 15 -0.69 -19.83 -17.04
CA GLU A 15 -1.60 -19.32 -18.07
C GLU A 15 -1.71 -17.79 -18.11
N SER A 16 -1.11 -17.05 -17.16
CA SER A 16 -1.39 -15.61 -16.98
C SER A 16 -0.99 -14.70 -18.15
N LEU A 17 0.00 -15.13 -18.96
CA LEU A 17 0.52 -14.37 -20.11
C LEU A 17 0.25 -15.04 -21.46
N ASN A 18 -0.38 -16.22 -21.46
CA ASN A 18 -0.62 -17.03 -22.67
C ASN A 18 -2.06 -16.89 -23.15
N THR A 19 -2.60 -15.68 -23.11
CA THR A 19 -3.97 -15.38 -23.50
C THR A 19 -3.98 -14.31 -24.59
N ASP A 20 -5.04 -14.28 -25.40
CA ASP A 20 -5.15 -13.36 -26.56
C ASP A 20 -5.17 -11.87 -26.15
N GLN A 21 -5.34 -11.57 -24.86
CA GLN A 21 -5.32 -10.20 -24.34
C GLN A 21 -3.90 -9.65 -24.12
N TRP A 22 -2.88 -10.52 -24.16
CA TRP A 22 -1.48 -10.11 -24.10
C TRP A 22 -0.85 -10.12 -25.49
N ARG A 23 -0.26 -8.98 -25.87
CA ARG A 23 0.54 -8.87 -27.09
C ARG A 23 2.01 -8.71 -26.75
N LYS A 24 2.86 -9.58 -27.28
CA LYS A 24 4.31 -9.39 -27.24
C LYS A 24 4.72 -8.22 -28.13
N LEU A 25 5.50 -7.28 -27.60
CA LEU A 25 6.14 -6.25 -28.42
C LEU A 25 7.32 -6.85 -29.18
N GLN A 26 7.46 -6.51 -30.47
CA GLN A 26 8.55 -7.03 -31.30
C GLN A 26 9.89 -6.37 -31.00
N ASP A 27 9.88 -5.08 -30.68
CA ASP A 27 11.10 -4.26 -30.47
C ASP A 27 11.46 -4.04 -28.98
N ASP A 28 10.58 -4.47 -28.08
CA ASP A 28 10.76 -4.32 -26.64
C ASP A 28 10.51 -5.69 -26.00
N ASP A 29 11.37 -6.07 -25.07
CA ASP A 29 11.36 -7.40 -24.45
C ASP A 29 10.24 -7.48 -23.39
N ALA A 30 8.99 -7.38 -23.86
CA ALA A 30 7.81 -7.20 -23.02
C ALA A 30 6.51 -7.68 -23.64
N TYR A 31 5.58 -8.02 -22.76
CA TYR A 31 4.16 -8.23 -23.05
C TYR A 31 3.36 -6.98 -22.68
N ILE A 32 2.33 -6.67 -23.45
CA ILE A 32 1.42 -5.55 -23.23
C ILE A 32 -0.02 -6.03 -23.20
N ARG A 33 -0.78 -5.50 -22.25
CA ARG A 33 -2.24 -5.60 -22.19
C ARG A 33 -2.87 -4.22 -22.16
N THR A 34 -3.88 -4.02 -23.00
CA THR A 34 -4.71 -2.81 -23.01
C THR A 34 -5.78 -2.91 -21.92
N MET A 35 -6.11 -1.79 -21.29
CA MET A 35 -7.07 -1.70 -20.19
C MET A 35 -8.08 -0.56 -20.45
N PRO A 36 -9.28 -0.58 -19.84
CA PRO A 36 -9.82 -1.65 -18.99
C PRO A 36 -10.17 -2.91 -19.78
N GLU A 37 -10.23 -4.05 -19.08
CA GLU A 37 -10.77 -5.32 -19.61
C GLU A 37 -12.26 -5.18 -19.92
N ALA A 38 -12.79 -6.06 -20.78
CA ALA A 38 -14.25 -6.16 -20.96
C ALA A 38 -14.91 -6.75 -19.70
N LEU A 39 -16.20 -6.49 -19.50
CA LEU A 39 -16.92 -7.05 -18.34
C LEU A 39 -17.07 -8.56 -18.41
N GLU A 40 -17.21 -9.10 -19.62
CA GLU A 40 -17.30 -10.54 -19.88
C GLU A 40 -16.00 -11.24 -19.44
N GLU A 41 -14.85 -10.72 -19.87
CA GLU A 41 -13.52 -11.19 -19.47
C GLU A 41 -13.34 -11.15 -17.94
N LEU A 42 -13.79 -10.07 -17.31
CA LEU A 42 -13.71 -9.91 -15.86
C LEU A 42 -14.61 -10.90 -15.09
N SER A 43 -15.75 -11.26 -15.67
CA SER A 43 -16.68 -12.22 -15.06
C SER A 43 -16.14 -13.64 -15.08
N GLU A 44 -15.36 -14.00 -16.10
CA GLU A 44 -14.65 -15.28 -16.20
C GLU A 44 -13.44 -15.33 -15.25
N ASP A 45 -12.63 -14.27 -15.21
CA ASP A 45 -11.46 -14.18 -14.32
C ASP A 45 -11.22 -12.76 -13.79
N SER A 46 -11.66 -12.51 -12.56
CA SER A 46 -11.46 -11.22 -11.90
C SER A 46 -10.12 -11.09 -11.15
N ARG A 47 -9.17 -12.03 -11.30
CA ARG A 47 -7.81 -11.84 -10.79
C ARG A 47 -7.21 -10.54 -11.35
N TRP A 48 -6.27 -9.95 -10.63
CA TRP A 48 -5.55 -8.81 -11.18
C TRP A 48 -4.75 -9.26 -12.40
N PRO A 49 -4.84 -8.55 -13.52
CA PRO A 49 -4.18 -8.93 -14.77
C PRO A 49 -2.65 -8.97 -14.62
N ALA A 50 -2.10 -8.15 -13.72
CA ALA A 50 -0.70 -8.19 -13.32
C ALA A 50 -0.53 -7.92 -11.82
N PHE A 51 0.57 -8.41 -11.26
CA PHE A 51 0.88 -8.26 -9.84
C PHE A 51 1.22 -6.83 -9.44
N PHE A 52 0.64 -6.38 -8.32
CA PHE A 52 1.11 -5.22 -7.57
C PHE A 52 1.29 -5.65 -6.11
N PRO A 53 2.42 -5.34 -5.45
CA PRO A 53 2.63 -5.71 -4.06
C PRO A 53 1.58 -5.00 -3.21
N SER A 54 0.81 -5.77 -2.44
CA SER A 54 -0.24 -5.24 -1.58
C SER A 54 -0.25 -5.99 -0.25
N PRO A 55 -0.28 -5.27 0.88
CA PRO A 55 -0.50 -5.88 2.17
C PRO A 55 -1.91 -6.47 2.25
N ILE A 56 -2.08 -7.49 3.09
CA ILE A 56 -3.41 -8.02 3.43
C ILE A 56 -3.66 -7.78 4.91
N ALA A 57 -4.85 -7.28 5.23
CA ALA A 57 -5.33 -7.11 6.59
C ALA A 57 -6.69 -7.78 6.76
N LEU A 58 -7.00 -8.14 8.01
CA LEU A 58 -8.33 -8.57 8.42
C LEU A 58 -9.03 -7.38 9.05
N VAL A 59 -10.25 -7.09 8.62
CA VAL A 59 -11.01 -5.93 9.07
C VAL A 59 -12.30 -6.41 9.70
N THR A 60 -12.52 -5.96 10.93
CA THR A 60 -13.78 -6.15 11.63
C THR A 60 -14.46 -4.82 11.89
N THR A 61 -15.78 -4.85 11.92
CA THR A 61 -16.64 -3.72 12.30
C THR A 61 -17.82 -4.23 13.13
N ALA A 62 -18.53 -3.34 13.80
CA ALA A 62 -19.75 -3.69 14.53
C ALA A 62 -20.71 -2.51 14.68
N ASP A 63 -22.00 -2.84 14.64
CA ASP A 63 -23.11 -1.98 14.99
C ASP A 63 -24.03 -2.71 15.97
N GLY A 64 -24.02 -2.25 17.23
CA GLY A 64 -24.71 -2.93 18.32
C GLY A 64 -24.26 -4.40 18.47
N PRO A 65 -25.18 -5.38 18.37
CA PRO A 65 -24.86 -6.81 18.48
C PRO A 65 -24.33 -7.43 17.18
N VAL A 66 -24.46 -6.73 16.05
CA VAL A 66 -24.05 -7.24 14.73
C VAL A 66 -22.60 -6.85 14.49
N ALA A 67 -21.80 -7.80 14.01
CA ALA A 67 -20.41 -7.56 13.62
C ALA A 67 -20.18 -8.00 12.18
N GLY A 68 -19.11 -7.54 11.55
CA GLY A 68 -18.70 -7.99 10.23
C GLY A 68 -17.22 -8.38 10.23
N LEU A 69 -16.84 -9.29 9.33
CA LEU A 69 -15.44 -9.66 9.09
C LEU A 69 -15.16 -9.76 7.60
N GLU A 70 -14.13 -9.04 7.18
CA GLU A 70 -13.66 -9.05 5.80
C GLU A 70 -12.13 -9.12 5.71
N LYS A 71 -11.65 -9.61 4.56
CA LYS A 71 -10.23 -9.54 4.19
C LYS A 71 -10.05 -8.43 3.18
N VAL A 72 -9.17 -7.48 3.49
CA VAL A 72 -8.87 -6.35 2.62
C VAL A 72 -7.45 -6.47 2.08
N VAL A 73 -7.33 -6.44 0.75
CA VAL A 73 -6.06 -6.33 0.04
C VAL A 73 -5.79 -4.86 -0.23
N GLY A 74 -4.56 -4.39 0.04
CA GLY A 74 -4.15 -3.02 -0.27
C GLY A 74 -4.53 -1.99 0.81
N ALA A 75 -4.81 -2.43 2.04
CA ALA A 75 -4.95 -1.53 3.18
C ALA A 75 -3.70 -0.63 3.29
N SER A 76 -3.89 0.69 3.23
CA SER A 76 -2.77 1.62 3.06
C SER A 76 -2.92 2.83 3.95
N ILE A 77 -1.83 3.23 4.62
CA ILE A 77 -1.80 4.53 5.30
C ILE A 77 -1.60 5.62 4.24
N VAL A 78 -2.63 6.42 4.06
CA VAL A 78 -2.74 7.39 2.96
C VAL A 78 -2.51 8.83 3.43
N ASN A 79 -2.60 9.06 4.73
CA ASN A 79 -2.25 10.34 5.34
C ASN A 79 -1.66 10.13 6.74
N ARG A 80 -0.83 11.08 7.17
CA ARG A 80 -0.19 11.05 8.49
C ARG A 80 -0.75 12.06 9.47
N PHE A 81 -1.30 13.18 8.99
CA PHE A 81 -1.83 14.23 9.84
C PHE A 81 -3.22 14.67 9.33
N PRO A 82 -4.31 14.14 9.90
CA PRO A 82 -4.36 13.04 10.88
C PRO A 82 -3.97 11.69 10.26
N TYR A 83 -3.72 10.68 11.09
CA TYR A 83 -3.37 9.35 10.60
C TYR A 83 -4.59 8.67 10.00
N VAL A 84 -4.56 8.44 8.69
CA VAL A 84 -5.69 7.87 7.97
C VAL A 84 -5.27 6.65 7.18
N ILE A 85 -6.01 5.56 7.41
CA ILE A 85 -5.94 4.35 6.59
C ILE A 85 -7.06 4.37 5.56
N ALA A 86 -6.74 3.99 4.32
CA ALA A 86 -7.73 3.74 3.29
C ALA A 86 -7.98 2.25 3.14
N LEU A 87 -9.26 1.87 3.10
CA LEU A 87 -9.73 0.51 2.85
C LEU A 87 -10.69 0.51 1.66
N SER A 88 -10.48 -0.39 0.71
CA SER A 88 -11.31 -0.48 -0.48
C SER A 88 -12.18 -1.75 -0.47
N PHE A 89 -13.49 -1.57 -0.62
CA PHE A 89 -14.47 -2.65 -0.67
C PHE A 89 -15.23 -2.63 -1.99
N CYS A 90 -15.42 -3.79 -2.60
CA CYS A 90 -16.15 -3.91 -3.85
C CYS A 90 -17.64 -3.72 -3.57
N LYS A 91 -18.30 -2.90 -4.39
CA LYS A 91 -19.75 -2.64 -4.30
C LYS A 91 -20.55 -3.27 -5.44
N GLN A 92 -19.85 -3.84 -6.42
CA GLN A 92 -20.45 -4.45 -7.59
C GLN A 92 -19.98 -5.89 -7.66
N SER A 93 -20.89 -6.83 -7.90
CA SER A 93 -20.46 -8.21 -8.15
C SER A 93 -19.82 -8.26 -9.54
N LEU A 94 -18.52 -8.52 -9.59
CA LEU A 94 -17.76 -8.61 -10.85
C LEU A 94 -17.58 -10.08 -11.27
N SER A 95 -17.54 -10.99 -10.30
CA SER A 95 -17.42 -12.45 -10.44
C SER A 95 -17.64 -13.09 -9.06
N ASP A 96 -17.69 -14.42 -8.98
CA ASP A 96 -17.77 -15.15 -7.70
C ASP A 96 -16.63 -14.78 -6.73
N ARG A 97 -15.44 -14.47 -7.26
CA ARG A 97 -14.27 -14.06 -6.47
C ARG A 97 -14.34 -12.60 -5.99
N HIS A 98 -14.99 -11.74 -6.76
CA HIS A 98 -15.14 -10.31 -6.49
C HIS A 98 -16.62 -9.97 -6.31
N TYR A 99 -17.18 -10.44 -5.20
CA TYR A 99 -18.54 -10.13 -4.79
C TYR A 99 -18.65 -8.75 -4.10
N ALA A 100 -19.85 -8.18 -4.10
CA ALA A 100 -20.14 -6.94 -3.38
C ALA A 100 -20.18 -7.18 -1.87
N ARG A 101 -19.43 -6.39 -1.09
CA ARG A 101 -19.37 -6.48 0.39
C ARG A 101 -20.46 -5.66 1.07
N SER A 102 -21.69 -5.71 0.54
CA SER A 102 -22.77 -4.77 0.89
C SER A 102 -23.09 -4.79 2.38
N VAL A 103 -23.24 -5.99 2.99
CA VAL A 103 -23.62 -6.10 4.39
C VAL A 103 -22.50 -5.61 5.30
N PHE A 104 -21.25 -5.97 4.98
CA PHE A 104 -20.10 -5.47 5.73
C PHE A 104 -20.02 -3.92 5.67
N THR A 105 -20.23 -3.33 4.50
CA THR A 105 -20.20 -1.87 4.33
C THR A 105 -21.33 -1.16 5.05
N GLU A 106 -22.53 -1.75 5.11
CA GLU A 106 -23.66 -1.22 5.87
C GLU A 106 -23.35 -1.18 7.37
N ILE A 107 -22.81 -2.27 7.93
CA ILE A 107 -22.40 -2.34 9.35
C ILE A 107 -21.29 -1.31 9.63
N LEU A 108 -20.34 -1.13 8.70
CA LEU A 108 -19.29 -0.12 8.84
C LEU A 108 -19.86 1.29 8.86
N GLU A 109 -20.76 1.62 7.95
CA GLU A 109 -21.34 2.95 7.84
C GLU A 109 -22.21 3.31 9.05
N SER A 110 -22.98 2.36 9.58
CA SER A 110 -23.80 2.57 10.78
C SER A 110 -22.97 2.57 12.07
N GLY A 111 -22.06 1.61 12.21
CA GLY A 111 -21.20 1.42 13.38
C GLY A 111 -20.02 2.39 13.48
N LYS A 112 -19.60 2.96 12.34
CA LYS A 112 -18.55 4.00 12.17
C LYS A 112 -17.14 3.61 12.60
N GLY A 113 -16.92 2.43 13.16
CA GLY A 113 -15.65 1.99 13.73
C GLY A 113 -15.17 0.68 13.14
N VAL A 114 -13.85 0.52 13.04
CA VAL A 114 -13.19 -0.71 12.60
C VAL A 114 -12.02 -1.08 13.50
N ALA A 115 -11.66 -2.36 13.48
CA ALA A 115 -10.33 -2.81 13.81
C ALA A 115 -9.69 -3.42 12.57
N VAL A 116 -8.56 -2.85 12.14
CA VAL A 116 -7.72 -3.38 11.07
C VAL A 116 -6.59 -4.17 11.71
N GLN A 117 -6.56 -5.47 11.48
CA GLN A 117 -5.83 -6.43 12.31
C GLN A 117 -4.89 -7.28 11.44
N PHE A 118 -3.75 -7.62 12.02
CA PHE A 118 -2.77 -8.50 11.40
C PHE A 118 -2.52 -9.71 12.28
N LEU A 119 -2.69 -10.89 11.69
CA LEU A 119 -2.42 -12.18 12.30
C LEU A 119 -1.17 -12.76 11.66
N ALA A 120 -0.33 -13.41 12.47
CA ALA A 120 0.82 -14.12 11.94
C ALA A 120 0.34 -15.38 11.20
N PRO A 121 1.03 -15.79 10.13
CA PRO A 121 0.77 -17.06 9.47
C PRO A 121 0.73 -18.25 10.43
N GLY A 122 -0.26 -19.11 10.24
CA GLY A 122 -0.58 -20.23 11.10
C GLY A 122 -2.09 -20.41 11.32
N ARG A 123 -2.45 -21.28 12.26
CA ARG A 123 -3.82 -21.78 12.49
C ARG A 123 -4.88 -20.67 12.58
N ALA A 124 -4.61 -19.59 13.32
CA ALA A 124 -5.57 -18.51 13.53
C ALA A 124 -5.87 -17.74 12.22
N LEU A 125 -4.82 -17.45 11.43
CA LEU A 125 -4.96 -16.83 10.12
C LEU A 125 -5.71 -17.77 9.17
N ASP A 126 -5.33 -19.05 9.11
CA ASP A 126 -5.97 -20.04 8.23
C ASP A 126 -7.44 -20.22 8.52
N ALA A 127 -7.81 -20.29 9.80
CA ALA A 127 -9.20 -20.41 10.23
C ALA A 127 -10.02 -19.17 9.83
N THR A 128 -9.44 -17.97 9.99
CA THR A 128 -10.08 -16.73 9.57
C THR A 128 -10.25 -16.65 8.05
N MET A 129 -9.20 -16.96 7.29
CA MET A 129 -9.22 -16.97 5.83
C MET A 129 -10.23 -17.98 5.28
N ARG A 130 -10.34 -19.15 5.92
CA ARG A 130 -11.33 -20.17 5.59
C ARG A 130 -12.76 -19.66 5.85
N ALA A 131 -13.03 -19.07 7.01
CA ALA A 131 -14.35 -18.54 7.32
C ALA A 131 -14.80 -17.48 6.30
N ILE A 132 -13.90 -16.58 5.90
CA ILE A 132 -14.18 -15.58 4.85
C ILE A 132 -14.46 -16.23 3.49
N ALA A 133 -13.74 -17.29 3.15
CA ALA A 133 -13.92 -18.00 1.88
C ALA A 133 -15.18 -18.86 1.82
N THR A 134 -15.65 -19.38 2.96
CA THR A 134 -16.76 -20.36 2.99
C THR A 134 -18.08 -19.78 3.48
N VAL A 135 -18.07 -18.65 4.18
CA VAL A 135 -19.29 -18.00 4.68
C VAL A 135 -19.59 -16.77 3.81
N PRO A 136 -20.77 -16.69 3.16
CA PRO A 136 -21.12 -15.60 2.25
C PRO A 136 -21.25 -14.24 2.97
N ASP A 137 -21.20 -13.14 2.22
CA ASP A 137 -21.31 -11.78 2.79
C ASP A 137 -22.63 -11.54 3.53
N LEU A 138 -23.72 -12.14 3.04
CA LEU A 138 -25.05 -12.07 3.68
C LEU A 138 -25.07 -12.62 5.11
N GLU A 139 -24.06 -13.41 5.49
CA GLU A 139 -23.88 -14.00 6.82
C GLU A 139 -22.56 -13.53 7.46
N THR A 140 -22.09 -12.32 7.10
CA THR A 140 -20.80 -11.77 7.58
C THR A 140 -20.72 -11.64 9.11
N ASP A 141 -21.86 -11.57 9.78
CA ASP A 141 -22.00 -11.58 11.23
C ASP A 141 -21.67 -12.93 11.88
N THR A 142 -21.82 -14.02 11.12
CA THR A 142 -21.45 -15.36 11.58
C THR A 142 -19.97 -15.67 11.32
N ARG A 143 -19.29 -14.95 10.41
CA ARG A 143 -17.89 -15.21 10.01
C ARG A 143 -16.94 -15.23 11.20
N ILE A 144 -17.08 -14.26 12.12
CA ILE A 144 -16.23 -14.19 13.31
C ILE A 144 -16.37 -15.47 14.14
N LYS A 145 -17.60 -15.93 14.38
CA LYS A 145 -17.86 -17.17 15.10
C LYS A 145 -17.33 -18.40 14.35
N ALA A 146 -17.47 -18.43 13.03
CA ALA A 146 -16.98 -19.51 12.17
C ALA A 146 -15.45 -19.64 12.17
N THR A 147 -14.71 -18.56 12.50
CA THR A 147 -13.25 -18.65 12.69
C THR A 147 -12.86 -19.55 13.87
N GLY A 148 -13.73 -19.65 14.90
CA GLY A 148 -13.39 -20.27 16.18
C GLY A 148 -12.32 -19.54 16.99
N ASN A 149 -11.80 -18.41 16.50
CA ASN A 149 -10.80 -17.60 17.19
C ASN A 149 -11.49 -16.73 18.26
N PRO A 150 -10.92 -16.64 19.47
CA PRO A 150 -11.45 -15.76 20.51
C PRO A 150 -11.28 -14.29 20.14
N THR A 151 -12.28 -13.49 20.48
CA THR A 151 -12.23 -12.04 20.31
C THR A 151 -12.37 -11.32 21.65
N ARG A 152 -12.02 -10.03 21.64
CA ARG A 152 -12.36 -9.04 22.67
C ARG A 152 -12.91 -7.80 21.98
N LYS A 153 -13.49 -6.88 22.75
CA LYS A 153 -13.88 -5.57 22.23
C LYS A 153 -12.64 -4.71 21.97
N ALA A 154 -12.68 -3.90 20.92
CA ALA A 154 -11.76 -2.80 20.72
C ALA A 154 -11.80 -1.81 21.91
N LEU A 155 -10.73 -1.02 22.07
CA LEU A 155 -10.58 -0.05 23.15
C LEU A 155 -11.23 1.30 22.84
N THR A 156 -11.20 1.73 21.57
CA THR A 156 -11.75 3.03 21.13
C THR A 156 -13.04 2.92 20.32
N ASN A 157 -13.47 1.70 19.96
CA ASN A 157 -14.71 1.46 19.23
C ASN A 157 -15.36 0.11 19.60
N ASN A 158 -16.41 -0.29 18.86
CA ASN A 158 -17.16 -1.52 19.12
C ASN A 158 -16.69 -2.74 18.32
N ALA A 159 -15.71 -2.60 17.42
CA ALA A 159 -15.27 -3.68 16.56
C ALA A 159 -14.63 -4.83 17.37
N PRO A 160 -14.89 -6.10 17.01
CA PRO A 160 -14.21 -7.23 17.62
C PRO A 160 -12.74 -7.30 17.21
N VAL A 161 -11.85 -7.52 18.18
CA VAL A 161 -10.42 -7.73 17.97
C VAL A 161 -10.06 -9.18 18.30
N PHE A 162 -9.42 -9.89 17.36
CA PHE A 162 -8.89 -11.23 17.58
C PHE A 162 -7.77 -11.19 18.60
N LYS A 163 -7.77 -12.11 19.58
CA LYS A 163 -6.73 -12.13 20.62
C LYS A 163 -5.36 -12.52 20.06
N GLU A 164 -5.33 -13.20 18.92
CA GLU A 164 -4.14 -13.66 18.20
C GLU A 164 -3.52 -12.58 17.30
N ALA A 165 -4.16 -11.42 17.15
CA ALA A 165 -3.61 -10.32 16.38
C ALA A 165 -2.31 -9.81 17.03
N TYR A 166 -1.27 -9.65 16.22
CA TYR A 166 0.00 -9.08 16.69
C TYR A 166 0.07 -7.56 16.54
N LEU A 167 -0.74 -7.00 15.63
CA LEU A 167 -0.86 -5.57 15.36
C LEU A 167 -2.32 -5.26 15.04
N VAL A 168 -2.85 -4.18 15.63
CA VAL A 168 -4.21 -3.68 15.39
C VAL A 168 -4.19 -2.17 15.26
N TYR A 169 -4.82 -1.65 14.21
CA TYR A 169 -5.22 -0.26 14.11
C TYR A 169 -6.72 -0.16 14.41
N GLU A 170 -7.06 0.50 15.51
CA GLU A 170 -8.45 0.86 15.79
C GLU A 170 -8.74 2.22 15.18
N ALA A 171 -9.75 2.27 14.31
CA ALA A 171 -10.03 3.46 13.53
C ALA A 171 -11.52 3.75 13.47
N VAL A 172 -11.86 4.99 13.14
CA VAL A 172 -13.23 5.47 12.94
C VAL A 172 -13.34 6.18 11.61
N LEU A 173 -14.52 6.21 11.01
CA LEU A 173 -14.75 6.98 9.79
C LEU A 173 -14.33 8.44 10.02
N VAL A 174 -13.54 8.97 9.09
CA VAL A 174 -13.12 10.38 9.13
C VAL A 174 -14.35 11.29 9.11
N LYS A 175 -14.20 12.49 9.67
CA LYS A 175 -15.21 13.54 9.59
C LYS A 175 -14.78 14.60 8.58
N PRO A 176 -15.74 15.32 7.98
CA PRO A 176 -15.42 16.51 7.22
C PRO A 176 -14.54 17.46 8.02
N GLY A 177 -13.46 17.92 7.39
CA GLY A 177 -12.45 18.72 8.04
C GLY A 177 -11.82 19.71 7.07
N LYS A 178 -10.70 20.30 7.52
CA LYS A 178 -9.87 21.17 6.69
C LYS A 178 -8.42 20.75 6.78
N ASP A 179 -7.66 21.04 5.73
CA ASP A 179 -6.22 20.88 5.75
C ASP A 179 -5.48 22.13 6.26
N PHE A 180 -4.14 22.09 6.18
CA PHE A 180 -3.26 23.18 6.60
C PHE A 180 -3.46 24.48 5.79
N ASP A 181 -4.02 24.40 4.57
CA ASP A 181 -4.35 25.55 3.73
C ASP A 181 -5.83 25.98 3.87
N GLN A 182 -6.51 25.51 4.93
CA GLN A 182 -7.93 25.75 5.23
C GLN A 182 -8.91 25.25 4.14
N GLN A 183 -8.44 24.36 3.26
CA GLN A 183 -9.27 23.77 2.21
C GLN A 183 -10.06 22.58 2.77
N PRO A 184 -11.31 22.39 2.36
CA PRO A 184 -12.12 21.27 2.84
C PRO A 184 -11.50 19.93 2.41
N ILE A 185 -11.52 18.97 3.33
CA ILE A 185 -11.11 17.58 3.12
C ILE A 185 -12.18 16.64 3.67
N TYR A 186 -12.23 15.42 3.15
CA TYR A 186 -13.19 14.39 3.56
C TYR A 186 -14.65 14.87 3.56
N PRO A 187 -15.18 15.41 2.44
CA PRO A 187 -16.59 15.83 2.39
C PRO A 187 -17.54 14.67 2.77
N GLU A 188 -17.13 13.46 2.41
CA GLU A 188 -17.70 12.19 2.86
C GLU A 188 -16.57 11.32 3.44
N PRO A 189 -16.88 10.34 4.31
CA PRO A 189 -15.89 9.41 4.86
C PRO A 189 -15.43 8.35 3.84
N TRP A 190 -15.93 8.41 2.62
CA TRP A 190 -15.57 7.52 1.54
C TRP A 190 -15.62 8.23 0.19
N VAL A 191 -15.09 7.57 -0.84
CA VAL A 191 -15.33 7.90 -2.25
C VAL A 191 -15.67 6.63 -3.02
N ASP A 192 -16.49 6.74 -4.06
CA ASP A 192 -16.70 5.65 -5.00
C ASP A 192 -15.71 5.78 -6.17
N VAL A 193 -14.97 4.71 -6.45
CA VAL A 193 -13.98 4.63 -7.53
C VAL A 193 -14.19 3.33 -8.28
N GLY A 194 -14.68 3.42 -9.51
CA GLY A 194 -15.02 2.25 -10.32
C GLY A 194 -15.99 1.33 -9.58
N SER A 195 -15.64 0.05 -9.49
CA SER A 195 -16.43 -0.99 -8.83
C SER A 195 -16.30 -1.00 -7.31
N HIS A 196 -15.56 -0.06 -6.71
CA HIS A 196 -15.22 -0.06 -5.29
C HIS A 196 -15.65 1.23 -4.57
N ARG A 197 -15.86 1.12 -3.26
CA ARG A 197 -15.93 2.24 -2.32
C ARG A 197 -14.69 2.22 -1.44
N VAL A 198 -13.99 3.35 -1.43
CA VAL A 198 -12.78 3.56 -0.65
C VAL A 198 -13.15 4.36 0.59
N TYR A 199 -13.06 3.73 1.76
CA TYR A 199 -13.29 4.38 3.06
C TYR A 199 -12.00 4.97 3.59
N PHE A 200 -12.11 6.15 4.19
CA PHE A 200 -11.04 6.82 4.92
C PHE A 200 -11.34 6.73 6.41
N LEU A 201 -10.40 6.16 7.16
CA LEU A 201 -10.58 5.87 8.58
C LEU A 201 -9.43 6.50 9.38
N GLU A 202 -9.77 7.39 10.29
CA GLU A 202 -8.83 8.00 11.22
C GLU A 202 -8.46 7.01 12.31
N ILE A 203 -7.16 6.72 12.45
CA ILE A 203 -6.65 5.80 13.46
C ILE A 203 -6.65 6.49 14.81
N THR A 204 -7.32 5.87 15.78
CA THR A 204 -7.51 6.37 17.14
C THR A 204 -6.65 5.61 18.17
N ALA A 205 -6.26 4.38 17.85
CA ALA A 205 -5.29 3.63 18.63
C ALA A 205 -4.50 2.65 17.76
N ILE A 206 -3.23 2.44 18.13
CA ILE A 206 -2.38 1.36 17.63
C ILE A 206 -2.16 0.40 18.80
N GLN A 207 -2.39 -0.88 18.57
CA GLN A 207 -2.09 -1.93 19.53
C GLN A 207 -1.05 -2.86 18.94
N LEU A 208 0.01 -3.11 19.69
CA LEU A 208 1.07 -4.02 19.33
C LEU A 208 1.17 -5.10 20.42
N ARG A 209 1.35 -6.36 20.03
CA ARG A 209 1.55 -7.44 21.00
C ARG A 209 2.70 -7.10 21.94
N GLN A 210 2.47 -7.25 23.24
CA GLN A 210 3.38 -6.75 24.27
C GLN A 210 4.79 -7.33 24.14
N ASP A 211 4.91 -8.63 23.84
CA ASP A 211 6.19 -9.28 23.61
C ASP A 211 6.99 -8.69 22.43
N ILE A 212 6.32 -8.18 21.40
CA ILE A 212 6.97 -7.47 20.28
C ILE A 212 7.39 -6.06 20.73
N ALA A 213 6.51 -5.36 21.46
CA ALA A 213 6.83 -4.04 22.01
C ALA A 213 8.04 -4.10 22.96
N ASP A 214 8.16 -5.18 23.75
CA ASP A 214 9.28 -5.46 24.64
C ASP A 214 10.56 -5.95 23.92
N GLY A 215 10.48 -6.17 22.59
CA GLY A 215 11.59 -6.69 21.78
C GLY A 215 11.90 -8.18 21.94
N ARG A 216 11.01 -8.94 22.60
CA ARG A 216 11.14 -10.41 22.74
C ARG A 216 10.79 -11.15 21.46
N ASN A 217 9.90 -10.60 20.64
CA ASN A 217 9.59 -11.07 19.29
C ASN A 217 9.76 -9.95 18.28
N LYS A 218 9.97 -10.30 17.02
CA LYS A 218 10.11 -9.34 15.92
C LYS A 218 9.08 -9.60 14.83
N ILE A 219 8.56 -8.52 14.27
CA ILE A 219 7.84 -8.51 13.00
C ILE A 219 8.88 -8.38 11.90
N ILE A 220 8.96 -9.37 11.02
CA ILE A 220 9.84 -9.38 9.86
C ILE A 220 8.97 -9.29 8.61
N TRP A 221 9.17 -8.22 7.85
CA TRP A 221 8.37 -7.89 6.68
C TRP A 221 9.25 -7.60 5.47
N ARG A 222 8.80 -8.07 4.30
CA ARG A 222 9.41 -7.76 3.02
C ARG A 222 8.52 -6.75 2.32
N SER A 223 9.03 -5.55 1.99
CA SER A 223 8.22 -4.49 1.36
C SER A 223 8.19 -4.53 -0.17
N LEU A 224 9.12 -5.27 -0.79
CA LEU A 224 9.20 -5.48 -2.22
C LEU A 224 9.11 -6.97 -2.59
N PRO A 225 8.55 -7.33 -3.75
CA PRO A 225 8.66 -8.68 -4.29
C PRO A 225 10.11 -9.06 -4.57
N ASP A 226 10.38 -10.36 -4.59
CA ASP A 226 11.62 -10.92 -5.10
C ASP A 226 11.44 -11.31 -6.57
N TRP A 227 12.50 -11.16 -7.36
CA TRP A 227 12.55 -11.55 -8.77
C TRP A 227 13.99 -11.82 -9.16
N ASN A 228 14.25 -13.03 -9.66
CA ASN A 228 15.59 -13.41 -10.08
C ASN A 228 15.87 -12.91 -11.50
N HIS A 229 16.10 -11.60 -11.63
CA HIS A 229 16.46 -10.97 -12.90
C HIS A 229 17.72 -10.10 -12.74
N PRO A 230 18.76 -10.31 -13.57
CA PRO A 230 19.93 -9.45 -13.55
C PRO A 230 19.55 -8.04 -14.02
N VAL A 231 19.94 -7.02 -13.27
CA VAL A 231 19.80 -5.63 -13.69
C VAL A 231 21.20 -5.11 -14.00
N GLU A 232 21.42 -4.74 -15.25
CA GLU A 232 22.69 -4.14 -15.65
C GLU A 232 22.88 -2.80 -14.95
N LYS A 233 24.00 -2.64 -14.26
CA LYS A 233 24.37 -1.34 -13.68
C LYS A 233 24.69 -0.38 -14.82
N GLN A 234 23.77 0.51 -15.14
CA GLN A 234 24.14 1.73 -15.84
C GLN A 234 25.02 2.57 -14.91
N GLY A 235 25.99 3.29 -15.47
CA GLY A 235 26.95 4.09 -14.70
C GLY A 235 26.23 4.99 -13.68
N PHE A 236 26.24 4.59 -12.41
CA PHE A 236 25.63 5.35 -11.34
C PHE A 236 26.53 6.55 -11.05
N ASN A 237 26.20 7.69 -11.67
CA ASN A 237 26.94 8.94 -11.47
C ASN A 237 26.34 9.81 -10.35
N GLY A 238 25.51 9.22 -9.47
CA GLY A 238 24.85 9.91 -8.36
C GLY A 238 25.79 10.46 -7.27
N GLY A 239 27.11 10.33 -7.44
CA GLY A 239 28.12 10.91 -6.55
C GLY A 239 28.43 12.39 -6.79
N GLY A 240 27.86 13.03 -7.81
CA GLY A 240 28.19 14.41 -8.21
C GLY A 240 27.25 15.51 -7.74
N ALA A 241 26.05 15.19 -7.27
CA ALA A 241 25.19 16.20 -6.65
C ALA A 241 25.66 16.41 -5.21
N ASP A 242 26.06 17.63 -4.86
CA ASP A 242 26.37 18.04 -3.50
C ASP A 242 25.06 18.02 -2.67
N ILE A 243 24.64 16.82 -2.28
CA ILE A 243 23.57 16.62 -1.31
C ILE A 243 24.20 17.04 0.01
N GLY A 244 24.15 18.35 0.28
CA GLY A 244 24.81 19.02 1.41
C GLY A 244 24.85 18.10 2.63
N ARG A 245 26.06 17.87 3.15
CA ARG A 245 26.34 16.84 4.16
C ARG A 245 25.48 16.97 5.43
N ASP A 246 24.83 18.12 5.62
CA ASP A 246 23.99 18.45 6.78
C ASP A 246 22.48 18.25 6.57
N ARG A 247 22.02 17.78 5.39
CA ARG A 247 20.58 17.52 5.14
C ARG A 247 20.15 16.10 5.49
N TYR A 248 18.94 15.95 6.02
CA TYR A 248 18.36 14.65 6.36
C TYR A 248 18.29 13.72 5.14
N ARG A 249 18.73 12.46 5.31
CA ARG A 249 18.67 11.42 4.28
C ARG A 249 17.70 10.31 4.68
N LYS A 250 16.68 10.08 3.85
CA LYS A 250 15.77 8.96 3.97
C LYS A 250 16.50 7.66 3.62
N GLY A 251 16.73 6.83 4.63
CA GLY A 251 17.13 5.44 4.42
C GLY A 251 16.03 4.62 3.75
N TYR A 252 16.40 3.51 3.13
CA TYR A 252 15.46 2.52 2.61
C TYR A 252 16.07 1.12 2.63
N THR A 253 15.28 0.16 3.11
CA THR A 253 15.55 -1.27 3.04
C THR A 253 14.26 -1.98 2.62
N PRO A 254 14.33 -2.99 1.72
CA PRO A 254 13.17 -3.82 1.44
C PRO A 254 12.89 -4.86 2.53
N HIS A 255 13.85 -5.11 3.43
CA HIS A 255 13.74 -6.03 4.55
C HIS A 255 13.57 -5.24 5.84
N TYR A 256 12.36 -5.23 6.37
CA TYR A 256 12.01 -4.52 7.58
C TYR A 256 11.93 -5.48 8.75
N THR A 257 12.42 -5.02 9.90
CA THR A 257 12.35 -5.73 11.16
C THR A 257 11.93 -4.76 12.24
N PHE A 258 10.93 -5.14 13.05
CA PHE A 258 10.45 -4.34 14.16
C PHE A 258 10.27 -5.19 15.43
N PRO A 259 10.81 -4.77 16.59
CA PRO A 259 11.73 -3.65 16.75
C PRO A 259 13.12 -3.98 16.15
N SER A 260 13.88 -2.94 15.82
CA SER A 260 15.28 -3.01 15.39
C SER A 260 16.08 -1.84 15.97
N ALA A 261 17.41 -1.90 15.91
CA ALA A 261 18.29 -0.83 16.39
C ALA A 261 18.02 0.55 15.72
N GLY A 262 17.40 0.55 14.53
CA GLY A 262 17.04 1.76 13.78
C GLY A 262 15.60 2.24 13.99
N THR A 263 14.78 1.56 14.79
CA THR A 263 13.39 1.94 15.09
C THR A 263 13.26 2.41 16.52
N ILE A 264 12.55 3.50 16.76
CA ILE A 264 12.18 3.92 18.13
C ILE A 264 11.31 2.82 18.73
N ALA A 265 11.58 2.46 19.99
CA ALA A 265 10.75 1.51 20.73
C ALA A 265 9.28 1.96 20.72
N PHE A 266 8.34 1.01 20.74
CA PHE A 266 6.92 1.34 20.81
C PHE A 266 6.59 1.94 22.18
N GLU A 267 6.47 3.26 22.26
CA GLU A 267 6.15 3.99 23.48
C GLU A 267 4.65 3.88 23.79
N ALA A 268 4.26 2.85 24.53
CA ALA A 268 2.88 2.60 24.91
C ALA A 268 2.39 3.60 25.96
N ASP A 269 1.14 4.04 25.84
CA ASP A 269 0.44 4.78 26.90
C ASP A 269 -0.08 3.83 27.99
N LEU A 270 -0.38 2.58 27.63
CA LEU A 270 -0.74 1.52 28.57
C LEU A 270 -0.49 0.11 28.00
N VAL A 271 -0.54 -0.89 28.88
CA VAL A 271 -0.60 -2.31 28.50
C VAL A 271 -1.93 -2.89 28.94
N LYS A 272 -2.66 -3.53 28.02
CA LYS A 272 -3.97 -4.15 28.29
C LYS A 272 -4.21 -5.34 27.35
N ASP A 273 -4.77 -6.41 27.89
CA ASP A 273 -5.11 -7.64 27.14
C ASP A 273 -3.93 -8.22 26.34
N GLY A 274 -2.72 -8.13 26.88
CA GLY A 274 -1.49 -8.60 26.23
C GLY A 274 -0.97 -7.69 25.10
N MET A 275 -1.52 -6.48 24.98
CA MET A 275 -1.10 -5.48 23.98
C MET A 275 -0.52 -4.24 24.65
N ALA A 276 0.59 -3.75 24.11
CA ALA A 276 1.06 -2.39 24.27
C ALA A 276 0.18 -1.47 23.40
N VAL A 277 -0.43 -0.45 24.00
CA VAL A 277 -1.43 0.41 23.36
C VAL A 277 -0.90 1.83 23.27
N LYS A 278 -0.95 2.41 22.08
CA LYS A 278 -0.75 3.85 21.85
C LYS A 278 -2.06 4.48 21.39
N TYR A 279 -2.56 5.47 22.12
CA TYR A 279 -3.68 6.28 21.66
C TYR A 279 -3.19 7.39 20.74
N LEU A 280 -3.96 7.64 19.69
CA LEU A 280 -3.78 8.72 18.75
C LEU A 280 -4.97 9.66 18.91
N PRO A 281 -4.89 10.66 19.81
CA PRO A 281 -5.96 11.64 19.91
C PRO A 281 -6.10 12.37 18.57
N PRO A 282 -7.29 12.92 18.26
CA PRO A 282 -7.47 13.80 17.12
C PRO A 282 -6.42 14.92 17.16
N LEU A 283 -5.95 15.35 15.98
CA LEU A 283 -4.99 16.46 15.94
C LEU A 283 -5.61 17.71 16.60
N PRO A 284 -4.85 18.46 17.41
CA PRO A 284 -5.30 19.75 17.91
C PRO A 284 -5.72 20.69 16.77
N GLU A 285 -6.77 21.49 16.97
CA GLU A 285 -7.28 22.43 15.96
C GLU A 285 -6.25 23.50 15.54
N ASP A 286 -5.25 23.75 16.40
CA ASP A 286 -4.21 24.77 16.26
C ASP A 286 -2.83 24.21 15.88
N GLN A 287 -2.74 22.96 15.39
CA GLN A 287 -1.45 22.36 15.09
C GLN A 287 -0.77 23.00 13.87
N ILE A 288 0.19 23.88 14.12
CA ILE A 288 0.97 24.61 13.10
C ILE A 288 2.19 23.81 12.61
N GLU A 289 2.76 22.94 13.46
CA GLU A 289 3.97 22.16 13.13
C GLU A 289 3.91 20.75 13.73
N VAL A 290 4.47 19.77 13.01
CA VAL A 290 4.65 18.41 13.52
C VAL A 290 6.14 18.15 13.71
N ASP A 291 6.53 17.91 14.96
CA ASP A 291 7.87 17.43 15.32
C ASP A 291 8.27 16.21 14.46
N ASN A 292 9.43 16.31 13.82
CA ASN A 292 10.02 15.27 12.97
C ASN A 292 10.13 13.92 13.68
N ASP A 293 10.40 13.91 14.99
CA ASP A 293 10.58 12.70 15.80
C ASP A 293 9.22 12.12 16.22
N ARG A 294 8.23 12.97 16.50
CA ARG A 294 6.81 12.56 16.56
C ARG A 294 6.23 12.10 15.22
N ALA A 295 6.96 12.27 14.12
CA ALA A 295 6.59 11.68 12.83
C ALA A 295 7.32 10.36 12.52
N ARG A 296 8.21 9.88 13.40
CA ARG A 296 8.97 8.61 13.26
C ARG A 296 8.25 7.36 13.80
N TRP A 297 7.00 7.50 14.25
CA TRP A 297 6.28 6.47 15.01
C TRP A 297 6.19 5.10 14.31
N PRO A 298 6.21 4.00 15.09
CA PRO A 298 7.07 2.87 14.77
C PRO A 298 6.47 1.80 13.87
N CYS A 299 5.19 1.89 13.55
CA CYS A 299 4.49 0.82 12.83
C CYS A 299 3.79 1.38 11.60
N PHE A 300 4.53 1.56 10.50
CA PHE A 300 3.95 1.61 9.16
C PHE A 300 4.10 0.22 8.54
N PHE A 301 3.36 -0.74 9.08
CA PHE A 301 3.45 -2.11 8.61
C PHE A 301 2.07 -2.63 8.21
N PRO A 302 1.90 -3.10 6.97
CA PRO A 302 2.76 -2.95 5.79
C PRO A 302 2.25 -1.90 4.80
N SER A 303 3.17 -1.23 4.08
CA SER A 303 2.83 -0.34 2.97
C SER A 303 3.51 -0.78 1.68
N SER A 304 2.82 -0.60 0.57
CA SER A 304 3.28 -0.95 -0.77
C SER A 304 3.97 0.23 -1.45
N ALA A 305 4.99 -0.07 -2.26
CA ALA A 305 5.79 0.93 -2.94
C ALA A 305 5.61 0.86 -4.46
N GLY A 306 5.49 2.03 -5.09
CA GLY A 306 5.54 2.19 -6.55
C GLY A 306 6.64 3.16 -6.95
N MET A 307 7.25 2.92 -8.11
CA MET A 307 8.14 3.87 -8.78
C MET A 307 7.30 4.71 -9.74
N ILE A 308 6.97 5.93 -9.34
CA ILE A 308 6.10 6.83 -10.09
C ILE A 308 6.91 7.62 -11.09
N THR A 309 6.56 7.54 -12.37
CA THR A 309 7.22 8.26 -13.47
C THR A 309 6.28 9.27 -14.11
N SER A 310 6.83 10.36 -14.63
CA SER A 310 6.07 11.39 -15.35
C SER A 310 6.96 12.14 -16.33
N TRP A 311 6.35 12.72 -17.37
CA TRP A 311 7.02 13.62 -18.30
C TRP A 311 6.80 15.07 -17.87
N MET A 312 7.86 15.86 -17.82
CA MET A 312 7.73 17.31 -17.85
C MET A 312 7.28 17.78 -19.23
N GLU A 313 6.73 18.99 -19.34
CA GLU A 313 6.28 19.56 -20.64
C GLU A 313 7.38 19.60 -21.70
N ASN A 314 8.63 19.82 -21.27
CA ASN A 314 9.80 19.83 -22.14
C ASN A 314 10.31 18.43 -22.53
N GLY A 315 9.62 17.36 -22.14
CA GLY A 315 10.00 15.98 -22.39
C GLY A 315 11.07 15.42 -21.45
N THR A 316 11.43 16.13 -20.37
CA THR A 316 12.39 15.61 -19.37
C THR A 316 11.71 14.52 -18.51
N PRO A 317 12.32 13.33 -18.34
CA PRO A 317 11.75 12.28 -17.51
C PRO A 317 11.93 12.59 -16.03
N ASN A 318 10.86 12.39 -15.25
CA ASN A 318 10.87 12.43 -13.80
C ASN A 318 10.55 11.07 -13.20
N ILE A 319 11.09 10.80 -12.02
CA ILE A 319 10.89 9.58 -11.24
C ILE A 319 10.84 9.89 -9.74
N MET A 320 9.96 9.23 -9.00
CA MET A 320 10.00 9.21 -7.54
C MET A 320 9.50 7.87 -6.98
N PRO A 321 10.05 7.40 -5.85
CA PRO A 321 9.43 6.32 -5.10
C PRO A 321 8.25 6.86 -4.28
N CYS A 322 7.16 6.10 -4.21
CA CYS A 322 6.01 6.41 -3.37
C CYS A 322 5.63 5.18 -2.54
N GLY A 323 5.93 5.21 -1.24
CA GLY A 323 5.65 4.12 -0.28
C GLY A 323 4.20 4.03 0.22
N SER A 324 3.31 4.88 -0.30
CA SER A 324 1.86 4.85 -0.07
C SER A 324 1.14 4.74 -1.42
N THR A 325 1.52 3.73 -2.21
CA THR A 325 0.89 3.42 -3.50
C THR A 325 0.12 2.12 -3.38
N THR A 326 -1.16 2.09 -3.74
CA THR A 326 -1.99 0.87 -3.65
C THR A 326 -2.96 0.75 -4.83
N ILE A 327 -3.64 -0.38 -4.97
CA ILE A 327 -4.77 -0.54 -5.89
C ILE A 327 -6.07 -0.34 -5.10
N ILE A 328 -6.95 0.50 -5.64
CA ILE A 328 -8.19 0.90 -4.95
C ILE A 328 -9.47 0.50 -5.69
N SER A 329 -9.37 0.05 -6.95
CA SER A 329 -10.51 -0.47 -7.72
C SER A 329 -10.05 -1.58 -8.64
N ARG A 330 -10.89 -2.62 -8.79
CA ARG A 330 -10.67 -3.71 -9.76
C ARG A 330 -11.14 -3.34 -11.17
N HIS A 331 -12.26 -2.62 -11.32
CA HIS A 331 -12.82 -2.31 -12.62
C HIS A 331 -13.48 -0.91 -12.67
N PRO A 332 -12.94 0.03 -13.47
CA PRO A 332 -11.63 -0.07 -14.09
C PRO A 332 -10.54 -0.23 -13.03
N LEU A 333 -9.38 -0.80 -13.41
CA LEU A 333 -8.26 -0.98 -12.50
C LEU A 333 -7.67 0.39 -12.16
N VAL A 334 -7.60 0.75 -10.88
CA VAL A 334 -7.09 2.06 -10.43
C VAL A 334 -5.92 1.90 -9.46
N VAL A 335 -4.77 2.45 -9.84
CA VAL A 335 -3.57 2.58 -9.00
C VAL A 335 -3.54 3.98 -8.38
N ALA A 336 -3.27 4.06 -7.08
CA ALA A 336 -3.38 5.28 -6.31
C ALA A 336 -2.14 5.58 -5.46
N PRO A 337 -1.20 6.40 -5.96
CA PRO A 337 -0.11 6.95 -5.15
C PRO A 337 -0.61 8.12 -4.29
N CYS A 338 -0.20 8.16 -3.02
CA CYS A 338 -0.43 9.29 -2.12
C CYS A 338 0.81 10.18 -2.07
N ILE A 339 0.69 11.42 -2.56
CA ILE A 339 1.80 12.34 -2.75
C ILE A 339 1.66 13.55 -1.83
N SER A 340 2.70 13.85 -1.05
CA SER A 340 2.70 14.99 -0.14
C SER A 340 2.67 16.32 -0.90
N TYR A 341 1.78 17.23 -0.47
CA TYR A 341 1.67 18.60 -0.96
C TYR A 341 1.84 19.65 0.13
N ALA A 342 1.66 19.27 1.40
CA ALA A 342 1.79 20.20 2.52
C ALA A 342 3.27 20.55 2.77
N LYS A 343 3.52 21.75 3.32
CA LYS A 343 4.85 22.23 3.71
C LYS A 343 5.02 22.11 5.23
N ILE A 344 5.13 20.89 5.73
CA ILE A 344 5.17 20.65 7.19
C ILE A 344 6.61 20.66 7.71
N ASN A 345 7.50 19.93 7.05
CA ASN A 345 8.93 19.86 7.39
C ASN A 345 9.70 19.23 6.21
N GLU A 346 11.03 19.07 6.33
CA GLU A 346 11.88 18.47 5.28
C GLU A 346 11.40 17.06 4.86
N ARG A 347 10.83 16.29 5.80
CA ARG A 347 10.34 14.92 5.53
C ARG A 347 9.04 14.92 4.74
N TYR A 348 8.12 15.84 5.03
CA TYR A 348 6.83 16.05 4.36
C TYR A 348 6.81 17.38 3.64
N ALA A 349 7.76 17.55 2.72
CA ALA A 349 7.79 18.65 1.79
C ALA A 349 6.97 18.33 0.53
N PRO A 350 6.45 19.36 -0.16
CA PRO A 350 5.77 19.20 -1.44
C PRO A 350 6.66 18.47 -2.45
N ARG A 351 6.05 17.63 -3.29
CA ARG A 351 6.76 16.85 -4.30
C ARG A 351 6.52 17.43 -5.68
N ALA A 352 7.58 17.84 -6.37
CA ALA A 352 7.52 18.34 -7.75
C ALA A 352 6.78 17.38 -8.71
N SER A 353 6.87 16.06 -8.45
CA SER A 353 6.12 15.06 -9.21
C SER A 353 4.61 15.29 -9.22
N LEU A 354 4.02 15.83 -8.14
CA LEU A 354 2.59 16.11 -8.08
C LEU A 354 2.19 17.13 -9.15
N ASP A 355 2.93 18.24 -9.22
CA ASP A 355 2.66 19.32 -10.18
C ASP A 355 2.90 18.84 -11.62
N ILE A 356 3.97 18.08 -11.85
CA ILE A 356 4.26 17.48 -13.17
C ILE A 356 3.12 16.56 -13.61
N ILE A 357 2.60 15.72 -12.70
CA ILE A 357 1.50 14.78 -13.02
C ILE A 357 0.19 15.53 -13.27
N ARG A 358 -0.10 16.59 -12.51
CA ARG A 358 -1.29 17.43 -12.72
C ARG A 358 -1.28 18.10 -14.09
N ILE A 359 -0.14 18.63 -14.50
CA ILE A 359 0.04 19.25 -15.82
C ILE A 359 -0.09 18.20 -16.93
N GLY A 360 0.58 17.06 -16.79
CA GLY A 360 0.57 16.00 -17.81
C GLY A 360 -0.73 15.17 -17.88
N GLY A 361 -1.52 15.15 -16.80
CA GLY A 361 -2.73 14.34 -16.65
C GLY A 361 -2.50 12.82 -16.67
N LYS A 362 -1.24 12.38 -16.58
CA LYS A 362 -0.82 10.97 -16.75
C LYS A 362 0.40 10.68 -15.88
N PHE A 363 0.55 9.42 -15.49
CA PHE A 363 1.76 8.93 -14.82
C PHE A 363 2.00 7.46 -15.12
N GLY A 364 3.22 7.01 -14.91
CA GLY A 364 3.60 5.60 -14.90
C GLY A 364 3.79 5.10 -13.48
N CYS A 365 3.51 3.83 -13.23
CA CYS A 365 3.78 3.17 -11.95
C CYS A 365 4.51 1.86 -12.22
N GLY A 366 5.83 1.86 -11.98
CA GLY A 366 6.64 0.66 -12.01
C GLY A 366 6.60 -0.10 -10.68
N VAL A 367 6.59 -1.43 -10.73
CA VAL A 367 6.69 -2.29 -9.55
C VAL A 367 8.16 -2.53 -9.20
N PRO A 368 8.69 -1.92 -8.13
CA PRO A 368 10.06 -2.21 -7.68
C PRO A 368 10.17 -3.63 -7.11
N PHE A 369 11.37 -4.20 -7.16
CA PHE A 369 11.69 -5.51 -6.59
C PHE A 369 13.03 -5.49 -5.86
N ILE A 370 13.34 -6.57 -5.15
CA ILE A 370 14.58 -6.69 -4.37
C ILE A 370 15.76 -6.87 -5.31
N ASN A 371 16.44 -5.77 -5.59
CA ASN A 371 17.68 -5.74 -6.34
C ASN A 371 18.55 -4.55 -5.88
N PRO A 372 19.88 -4.70 -5.76
CA PRO A 372 20.75 -3.60 -5.34
C PRO A 372 20.63 -2.33 -6.21
N VAL A 373 20.48 -2.47 -7.54
CA VAL A 373 20.31 -1.33 -8.46
C VAL A 373 18.98 -0.63 -8.20
N VAL A 374 17.89 -1.38 -8.13
CA VAL A 374 16.54 -0.83 -7.88
C VAL A 374 16.46 -0.17 -6.50
N THR A 375 16.99 -0.81 -5.46
CA THR A 375 17.00 -0.23 -4.10
C THR A 375 17.87 1.01 -3.99
N ASN A 376 18.99 1.09 -4.71
CA ASN A 376 19.79 2.32 -4.83
C ASN A 376 19.05 3.42 -5.60
N ALA A 377 18.34 3.07 -6.68
CA ALA A 377 17.50 4.01 -7.40
C ALA A 377 16.40 4.58 -6.50
N ILE A 378 15.73 3.76 -5.67
CA ILE A 378 14.77 4.21 -4.66
C ILE A 378 15.41 5.22 -3.69
N ARG A 379 16.58 4.88 -3.12
CA ARG A 379 17.30 5.78 -2.19
C ARG A 379 17.66 7.10 -2.86
N TYR A 380 18.21 7.07 -4.06
CA TYR A 380 18.59 8.27 -4.80
C TYR A 380 17.38 9.14 -5.12
N THR A 381 16.39 8.54 -5.78
CA THR A 381 15.23 9.26 -6.30
C THR A 381 14.25 9.69 -5.21
N GLY A 382 14.30 9.08 -4.01
CA GLY A 382 13.53 9.49 -2.84
C GLY A 382 14.15 10.67 -2.06
N ASN A 383 15.43 10.95 -2.25
CA ASN A 383 16.17 12.01 -1.55
C ASN A 383 16.45 13.25 -2.40
N ILE A 384 16.38 13.14 -3.73
CA ILE A 384 16.69 14.24 -4.64
C ILE A 384 15.44 14.65 -5.41
N SER A 385 15.12 15.95 -5.42
CA SER A 385 14.07 16.51 -6.27
C SER A 385 14.61 16.76 -7.67
N ILE A 386 13.76 16.62 -8.69
CA ILE A 386 14.12 16.99 -10.08
C ILE A 386 14.50 18.47 -10.22
N THR A 387 14.01 19.32 -9.32
CA THR A 387 14.40 20.74 -9.23
C THR A 387 15.87 20.93 -8.84
N ASN A 388 16.47 19.95 -8.15
CA ASN A 388 17.87 19.99 -7.72
C ASN A 388 18.76 19.18 -8.67
N ASP A 389 18.19 18.20 -9.37
CA ASP A 389 18.88 17.40 -10.38
C ASP A 389 17.94 17.17 -11.58
N PRO A 390 18.03 17.98 -12.64
CA PRO A 390 17.23 17.79 -13.85
C PRO A 390 17.45 16.44 -14.53
N HIS A 391 18.60 15.79 -14.29
CA HIS A 391 18.96 14.49 -14.84
C HIS A 391 18.68 13.34 -13.86
N LYS A 392 17.84 13.57 -12.85
CA LYS A 392 17.55 12.60 -11.77
C LYS A 392 17.13 11.22 -12.27
N ALA A 393 16.30 11.15 -13.32
CA ALA A 393 15.85 9.88 -13.86
C ALA A 393 17.01 9.10 -14.52
N GLU A 394 17.82 9.78 -15.34
CA GLU A 394 19.01 9.21 -16.00
C GLU A 394 20.08 8.78 -14.98
N ARG A 395 20.27 9.58 -13.92
CA ARG A 395 21.22 9.32 -12.84
C ARG A 395 20.74 8.31 -11.80
N SER A 396 19.50 7.85 -11.90
CA SER A 396 18.96 6.83 -10.98
C SER A 396 19.65 5.48 -11.11
N GLY A 397 20.30 5.23 -12.25
CA GLY A 397 20.92 3.94 -12.59
C GLY A 397 19.95 2.95 -13.26
N LEU A 398 18.68 3.33 -13.47
CA LEU A 398 17.68 2.54 -14.19
C LEU A 398 17.62 2.96 -15.67
N ARG A 399 17.36 1.97 -16.55
CA ARG A 399 17.06 2.16 -17.96
C ARG A 399 15.68 2.79 -18.13
N ILE A 400 15.67 3.96 -18.76
CA ILE A 400 14.45 4.73 -19.03
C ILE A 400 14.05 4.60 -20.49
N GLY A 401 12.83 4.15 -20.73
CA GLY A 401 12.19 4.04 -22.03
C GLY A 401 11.24 5.18 -22.34
N LYS A 402 10.99 5.40 -23.63
CA LYS A 402 9.96 6.34 -24.09
C LYS A 402 8.60 5.65 -24.16
N SER A 403 7.57 6.35 -23.72
CA SER A 403 6.17 5.96 -23.89
C SER A 403 5.31 7.21 -23.95
N PRO A 404 4.20 7.20 -24.73
CA PRO A 404 3.28 8.34 -24.81
C PRO A 404 2.51 8.61 -23.51
N TRP A 405 2.64 7.74 -22.50
CA TRP A 405 2.01 7.88 -21.20
C TRP A 405 2.94 8.55 -20.18
N ALA A 406 4.06 7.89 -19.90
CA ALA A 406 5.08 8.30 -18.94
C ALA A 406 6.39 7.55 -19.26
N PRO A 407 7.55 7.97 -18.73
CA PRO A 407 8.79 7.22 -18.87
C PRO A 407 8.62 5.77 -18.37
N VAL A 408 9.06 4.78 -19.15
CA VAL A 408 9.02 3.37 -18.76
C VAL A 408 10.32 3.01 -18.05
N LEU A 409 10.24 2.25 -16.96
CA LEU A 409 11.43 1.72 -16.27
C LEU A 409 11.68 0.30 -16.77
N TYR A 410 12.56 0.13 -17.75
CA TYR A 410 12.76 -1.16 -18.42
C TYR A 410 13.31 -2.25 -17.49
N ASP A 411 14.00 -1.86 -16.42
CA ASP A 411 14.52 -2.80 -15.43
C ASP A 411 13.46 -3.30 -14.45
N LEU A 412 12.24 -2.76 -14.49
CA LEU A 412 11.18 -3.21 -13.60
C LEU A 412 10.29 -4.27 -14.26
N PRO A 413 9.84 -5.27 -13.48
CA PRO A 413 9.07 -6.41 -13.98
C PRO A 413 7.72 -6.00 -14.57
N ILE A 414 7.06 -5.01 -13.98
CA ILE A 414 5.71 -4.59 -14.35
C ILE A 414 5.65 -3.05 -14.33
N HIS A 415 4.98 -2.48 -15.32
CA HIS A 415 4.70 -1.05 -15.40
C HIS A 415 3.23 -0.81 -15.78
N TYR A 416 2.56 0.02 -14.99
CA TYR A 416 1.19 0.47 -15.25
C TYR A 416 1.24 1.88 -15.84
N ASP A 417 0.63 2.07 -17.00
CA ASP A 417 0.40 3.40 -17.56
C ASP A 417 -0.97 3.90 -17.14
N CYS A 418 -0.99 5.03 -16.44
CA CYS A 418 -2.18 5.53 -15.76
C CYS A 418 -2.61 6.89 -16.34
N LYS A 419 -3.91 7.02 -16.57
CA LYS A 419 -4.59 8.31 -16.78
C LYS A 419 -5.09 8.83 -15.43
N VAL A 420 -4.83 10.09 -15.11
CA VAL A 420 -5.41 10.71 -13.92
C VAL A 420 -6.90 10.96 -14.18
N ILE A 421 -7.75 10.36 -13.35
CA ILE A 421 -9.21 10.51 -13.43
C ILE A 421 -9.79 11.30 -12.25
N GLY A 422 -8.96 11.60 -11.25
CA GLY A 422 -9.33 12.42 -10.11
C GLY A 422 -8.21 12.51 -9.08
N GLU A 423 -8.43 13.35 -8.08
CA GLU A 423 -7.54 13.50 -6.93
C GLU A 423 -8.37 13.69 -5.66
N ILE A 424 -7.85 13.17 -4.53
CA ILE A 424 -8.51 13.27 -3.23
C ILE A 424 -7.53 13.90 -2.26
N LYS A 425 -7.94 15.03 -1.66
CA LYS A 425 -7.14 15.74 -0.67
C LYS A 425 -7.35 15.11 0.71
N LEU A 426 -6.26 14.65 1.33
CA LEU A 426 -6.31 13.83 2.55
C LEU A 426 -5.71 14.54 3.79
N GLY A 427 -5.41 15.83 3.71
CA GLY A 427 -4.82 16.63 4.80
C GLY A 427 -3.38 17.03 4.52
N THR A 428 -2.48 16.08 4.28
CA THR A 428 -1.06 16.40 3.94
C THR A 428 -0.60 15.76 2.65
N HIS A 429 -1.39 14.82 2.15
CA HIS A 429 -1.18 14.08 0.93
C HIS A 429 -2.40 14.23 0.02
N ILE A 430 -2.15 14.14 -1.27
CA ILE A 430 -3.16 13.95 -2.29
C ILE A 430 -3.06 12.51 -2.77
N MET A 431 -4.16 11.78 -2.74
CA MET A 431 -4.29 10.50 -3.43
C MET A 431 -4.69 10.79 -4.87
N LEU A 432 -3.79 10.49 -5.81
CA LEU A 432 -4.11 10.55 -7.23
C LEU A 432 -4.83 9.26 -7.64
N LEU A 433 -5.90 9.39 -8.44
CA LEU A 433 -6.65 8.25 -8.97
C LEU A 433 -6.17 7.98 -10.39
N GLY A 434 -5.31 6.97 -10.57
CA GLY A 434 -4.77 6.58 -11.86
C GLY A 434 -5.51 5.39 -12.46
N GLU A 435 -6.42 5.62 -13.39
CA GLU A 435 -7.04 4.56 -14.18
C GLU A 435 -5.98 3.95 -15.10
N VAL A 436 -5.73 2.64 -14.95
CA VAL A 436 -4.76 1.91 -15.77
C VAL A 436 -5.31 1.78 -17.18
N GLN A 437 -4.54 2.24 -18.15
CA GLN A 437 -4.88 2.21 -19.58
C GLN A 437 -4.06 1.14 -20.32
N ARG A 438 -2.88 0.81 -19.77
CA ARG A 438 -2.00 -0.21 -20.32
C ARG A 438 -1.13 -0.80 -19.22
N ILE A 439 -0.88 -2.10 -19.32
CA ILE A 439 0.08 -2.81 -18.48
C ILE A 439 1.19 -3.34 -19.37
N ARG A 440 2.44 -3.09 -18.99
CA ARG A 440 3.64 -3.68 -19.59
C ARG A 440 4.27 -4.65 -18.60
N VAL A 441 4.61 -5.84 -19.07
CA VAL A 441 5.25 -6.90 -18.28
C VAL A 441 6.56 -7.28 -18.98
N HIS A 442 7.66 -7.31 -18.24
CA HIS A 442 8.96 -7.73 -18.76
C HIS A 442 8.90 -9.19 -19.23
N SER A 443 9.49 -9.53 -20.38
CA SER A 443 9.35 -10.88 -20.94
C SER A 443 10.03 -11.97 -20.09
N GLY A 444 11.12 -11.62 -19.42
CA GLY A 444 11.83 -12.48 -18.47
C GLY A 444 11.04 -12.82 -17.20
N LEU A 445 9.85 -12.24 -17.02
CA LEU A 445 8.92 -12.61 -15.96
C LEU A 445 8.00 -13.72 -16.47
N THR A 446 8.31 -14.96 -16.10
CA THR A 446 7.61 -16.18 -16.55
C THR A 446 7.18 -17.02 -15.35
N PRO A 447 6.34 -18.05 -15.54
CA PRO A 447 5.98 -18.99 -14.46
C PRO A 447 7.19 -19.67 -13.81
N GLU A 448 8.27 -19.87 -14.56
CA GLU A 448 9.54 -20.47 -14.10
C GLU A 448 10.46 -19.43 -13.44
N ASN A 449 10.26 -18.14 -13.72
CA ASN A 449 10.94 -17.02 -13.09
C ASN A 449 9.94 -15.96 -12.56
N PRO A 450 9.09 -16.31 -11.58
CA PRO A 450 8.01 -15.45 -11.14
C PRO A 450 8.50 -14.37 -10.17
N LEU A 451 7.67 -13.34 -10.01
CA LEU A 451 7.69 -12.51 -8.81
C LEU A 451 7.21 -13.35 -7.63
N GLU A 452 7.96 -13.32 -6.53
CA GLU A 452 7.54 -13.88 -5.27
C GLU A 452 7.21 -12.74 -4.28
N TRP A 453 6.10 -12.85 -3.56
CA TRP A 453 5.66 -11.86 -2.58
C TRP A 453 5.11 -12.52 -1.33
N PHE A 454 5.40 -11.96 -0.16
CA PHE A 454 4.78 -12.38 1.10
C PHE A 454 3.85 -11.27 1.57
N PRO A 455 2.52 -11.43 1.43
CA PRO A 455 1.55 -10.43 1.88
C PRO A 455 1.37 -10.40 3.41
N TRP A 456 2.04 -11.31 4.14
CA TRP A 456 1.99 -11.44 5.59
C TRP A 456 3.39 -11.33 6.19
N ALA A 457 3.49 -10.77 7.40
CA ALA A 457 4.74 -10.71 8.14
C ALA A 457 5.04 -12.04 8.85
N ASP A 458 6.32 -12.36 8.97
CA ASP A 458 6.81 -13.40 9.88
C ASP A 458 6.91 -12.77 11.28
N VAL A 459 6.36 -13.44 12.30
CA VAL A 459 6.45 -13.00 13.70
C VAL A 459 7.14 -14.09 14.49
N SER A 460 8.43 -13.89 14.77
CA SER A 460 9.29 -14.90 15.37
C SER A 460 10.29 -14.29 16.36
N MET A 461 10.83 -15.15 17.23
CA MET A 461 12.03 -14.83 17.98
C MET A 461 13.21 -14.86 17.01
N GLU A 462 14.11 -13.88 17.09
CA GLU A 462 15.38 -13.98 16.38
C GLU A 462 16.11 -15.22 16.93
N PRO A 463 16.77 -16.04 16.08
CA PRO A 463 17.79 -16.93 16.59
C PRO A 463 18.78 -16.04 17.36
N SER A 464 19.02 -16.34 18.63
CA SER A 464 20.16 -15.75 19.33
C SER A 464 21.41 -16.04 18.50
N ASP A 465 22.07 -14.99 18.01
CA ASP A 465 23.33 -15.06 17.25
C ASP A 465 24.37 -15.98 17.91
#